data_AF-A0A0M0X1Q3-F1
#
_entry.id   AF-A0A0M0X1Q3-F1
#
_cell.length_a   1.000
_cell.length_b   1.000
_cell.length_c   1.000
_cell.angle_alpha   90.00
_cell.angle_beta   90.00
_cell.angle_gamma   90.00
#
_symmetry.space_group_name_H-M   'P 1'
#
loop_
_entity.id
_entity.type
_entity.pdbx_description
1 polymer ?
#
loop_
_entity_poly.entity_id
_entity_poly.type
_entity_poly.pdbx_seq_one_letter_code
_entity_poly.pdbx_strand_id
1 'polypeptide(L)'
;MIIVGSLLIFSGIILGVVGAAILNIPFIRMDLVPIGVGFCGVMLLGMGITKLVDEKKTTKAQLIEENDARNIVIRQNAKSRAFDLMLHLFGFGLLVLAMFDYLNKVSFFSLLALYYSCYAYYLYCVQINKENM
;
A
#
# COMPACT_ATOMS: atom_id res chain seq x y z
N MET A 1 4.61 11.50 0.83
CA MET A 1 4.02 10.32 0.14
C MET A 1 2.57 10.56 -0.27
N ILE A 2 1.74 11.17 0.59
CA ILE A 2 0.33 11.46 0.28
C ILE A 2 0.15 12.35 -0.96
N ILE A 3 0.86 13.49 -1.04
CA ILE A 3 0.75 14.40 -2.20
C ILE A 3 1.13 13.69 -3.51
N VAL A 4 2.22 12.91 -3.51
CA VAL A 4 2.68 12.15 -4.68
C VAL A 4 1.70 11.04 -5.05
N GLY A 5 1.13 10.36 -4.06
CA GLY A 5 0.10 9.34 -4.27
C GLY A 5 -1.18 9.90 -4.88
N SER A 6 -1.68 11.04 -4.38
CA SER A 6 -2.82 11.74 -4.97
C SER A 6 -2.55 12.17 -6.42
N LEU A 7 -1.37 12.72 -6.70
CA LEU A 7 -0.98 13.13 -8.06
C LEU A 7 -0.97 11.94 -9.04
N LEU A 8 -0.48 10.78 -8.60
CA LEU A 8 -0.48 9.56 -9.40
C LEU A 8 -1.89 9.00 -9.64
N ILE A 9 -2.80 9.09 -8.66
CA ILE A 9 -4.20 8.70 -8.87
C ILE A 9 -4.84 9.59 -9.94
N PHE A 10 -4.66 10.91 -9.85
CA PHE A 10 -5.18 11.84 -10.86
C PHE A 10 -4.58 11.55 -12.24
N SER A 11 -3.27 11.29 -12.32
CA SER A 11 -2.62 10.89 -13.57
C SER A 11 -3.19 9.59 -14.14
N GLY A 12 -3.44 8.57 -13.31
CA GLY A 12 -4.05 7.31 -13.73
C GLY A 12 -5.48 7.48 -14.27
N ILE A 13 -6.29 8.33 -13.62
CA ILE A 13 -7.65 8.65 -14.08
C ILE A 13 -7.61 9.37 -15.44
N ILE A 14 -6.74 10.36 -15.60
CA ILE A 14 -6.56 11.09 -16.86
C ILE A 14 -6.13 10.14 -17.97
N LEU A 15 -5.14 9.26 -17.72
CA LEU A 15 -4.70 8.26 -18.70
C LEU A 15 -5.81 7.25 -19.06
N GLY A 16 -6.72 6.95 -18.13
CA GLY A 16 -7.86 6.08 -18.38
C GLY A 16 -8.92 6.72 -19.27
N VAL A 17 -9.14 8.03 -19.14
CA VAL A 17 -10.15 8.78 -19.92
C VAL A 17 -9.60 9.19 -21.30
N VAL A 18 -8.36 9.67 -21.36
CA VAL A 18 -7.76 10.18 -22.60
C VAL A 18 -7.12 9.04 -23.43
N GLY A 19 -6.86 7.89 -22.80
CA GLY A 19 -6.28 6.71 -23.41
C GLY A 19 -4.75 6.66 -23.28
N ALA A 20 -4.23 5.52 -22.84
CA ALA A 20 -2.79 5.29 -22.64
C ALA A 20 -1.96 5.34 -23.94
N ALA A 21 -2.63 5.31 -25.11
CA ALA A 21 -1.99 5.41 -26.41
C ALA A 21 -1.24 6.74 -26.63
N ILE A 22 -1.62 7.80 -25.91
CA ILE A 22 -0.95 9.11 -25.97
C ILE A 22 0.46 9.07 -25.36
N LEU A 23 0.70 8.14 -24.44
CA LEU A 23 1.96 8.06 -23.73
C LEU A 23 3.10 7.53 -24.63
N ASN A 24 2.77 6.87 -25.75
CA ASN A 24 3.70 6.31 -26.74
C ASN A 24 4.89 5.54 -26.10
N ILE A 25 4.62 4.89 -24.95
CA ILE A 25 5.58 4.05 -24.23
C ILE A 25 5.35 2.60 -24.68
N PRO A 26 6.40 1.82 -24.99
CA PRO A 26 6.25 0.45 -25.51
C PRO A 26 5.89 -0.54 -24.40
N PHE A 27 4.72 -0.39 -23.79
CA PHE A 27 4.15 -1.39 -22.89
C PHE A 27 3.38 -2.43 -23.68
N ILE A 28 3.61 -3.72 -23.38
CA ILE A 28 2.92 -4.87 -24.00
C ILE A 28 1.40 -4.81 -23.82
N ARG A 29 0.92 -4.30 -22.68
CA ARG A 29 -0.51 -4.07 -22.42
C ARG A 29 -0.79 -2.61 -22.07
N MET A 30 -1.03 -1.79 -23.10
CA MET A 30 -1.40 -0.37 -22.92
C MET A 30 -2.68 -0.18 -22.10
N ASP A 31 -3.65 -1.10 -22.20
CA ASP A 31 -4.91 -1.03 -21.44
C ASP A 31 -4.72 -1.11 -19.92
N LEU A 32 -3.62 -1.72 -19.44
CA LEU A 32 -3.33 -1.85 -18.02
C LEU A 32 -2.54 -0.67 -17.46
N VAL A 33 -2.01 0.21 -18.30
CA VAL A 33 -1.18 1.34 -17.88
C VAL A 33 -1.96 2.32 -16.98
N PRO A 34 -3.21 2.73 -17.30
CA PRO A 34 -3.98 3.62 -16.43
C PRO A 34 -4.28 2.98 -15.07
N ILE A 35 -4.59 1.69 -15.07
CA ILE A 35 -4.86 0.89 -13.87
C ILE A 35 -3.59 0.81 -13.02
N GLY A 36 -2.43 0.58 -13.64
CA GLY A 36 -1.16 0.52 -12.95
C GLY A 36 -0.77 1.86 -12.32
N VAL A 37 -0.82 2.96 -13.08
CA VAL A 37 -0.48 4.30 -12.57
C VAL A 37 -1.41 4.70 -11.43
N GLY A 38 -2.72 4.47 -11.57
CA GLY A 38 -3.70 4.72 -10.51
C GLY A 38 -3.45 3.87 -9.27
N PHE A 39 -3.16 2.57 -9.45
CA PHE A 39 -2.89 1.65 -8.35
C PHE A 39 -1.61 2.02 -7.58
N CYS A 40 -0.53 2.39 -8.27
CA CYS A 40 0.68 2.93 -7.64
C CYS A 40 0.38 4.15 -6.76
N GLY A 41 -0.54 5.02 -7.22
CA GLY A 41 -1.00 6.16 -6.43
C GLY A 41 -1.75 5.75 -5.15
N VAL A 42 -2.64 4.76 -5.23
CA VAL A 42 -3.35 4.21 -4.05
C VAL A 42 -2.38 3.58 -3.06
N MET A 43 -1.37 2.84 -3.53
CA MET A 43 -0.35 2.24 -2.64
C MET A 43 0.45 3.32 -1.90
N LEU A 44 0.88 4.38 -2.59
CA LEU A 44 1.63 5.47 -1.98
C LEU A 44 0.79 6.31 -1.01
N LEU A 45 -0.52 6.42 -1.24
CA LEU A 45 -1.46 6.97 -0.26
C LEU A 45 -1.53 6.08 0.99
N GLY A 46 -1.64 4.76 0.82
CA GLY A 46 -1.62 3.80 1.91
C GLY A 46 -0.41 3.97 2.82
N MET A 47 0.81 4.01 2.25
CA MET A 47 2.06 4.26 3.01
C MET A 47 2.03 5.58 3.79
N GLY A 48 1.43 6.61 3.19
CA GLY A 48 1.31 7.92 3.82
C GLY A 48 0.37 7.88 5.02
N ILE A 49 -0.76 7.17 4.90
CA ILE A 49 -1.76 7.05 5.96
C ILE A 49 -1.21 6.21 7.12
N THR A 50 -0.56 5.07 6.85
CA THR A 50 0.03 4.25 7.93
C THR A 50 1.11 5.00 8.69
N LYS A 51 1.98 5.76 8.00
CA LYS A 51 2.97 6.64 8.65
C LYS A 51 2.35 7.71 9.53
N LEU A 52 1.29 8.37 9.08
CA LEU A 52 0.62 9.40 9.89
C LEU A 52 -0.06 8.82 11.14
N VAL A 53 -0.61 7.61 11.02
CA VAL A 53 -1.21 6.89 12.16
C VAL A 53 -0.13 6.49 13.17
N ASP A 54 1.03 6.04 12.69
CA ASP A 54 2.18 5.69 13.54
C ASP A 54 2.81 6.92 14.22
N GLU A 55 2.99 8.04 13.51
CA GLU A 55 3.51 9.29 14.09
C GLU A 55 2.59 9.83 15.20
N LYS A 56 1.27 9.67 15.05
CA LYS A 56 0.29 10.04 16.07
C LYS A 56 0.32 9.15 17.32
N LYS A 57 1.03 8.03 17.29
CA LYS A 57 1.07 6.99 18.33
C LYS A 57 2.31 7.02 19.25
N THR A 58 2.98 8.16 19.36
CA THR A 58 4.10 8.31 20.31
C THR A 58 3.62 8.91 21.64
N THR A 59 2.92 8.13 22.47
CA THR A 59 2.63 8.50 23.86
C THR A 59 3.76 7.98 24.77
N LYS A 60 4.22 8.86 25.66
CA LYS A 60 5.37 8.74 26.58
C LYS A 60 5.31 7.62 27.64
N ALA A 61 4.51 6.57 27.44
CA ALA A 61 4.25 5.55 28.47
C ALA A 61 5.32 4.45 28.61
N GLN A 62 6.35 4.42 27.76
CA GLN A 62 7.33 3.32 27.69
C GLN A 62 8.67 3.57 28.41
N LEU A 63 8.74 4.53 29.33
CA LEU A 63 10.00 4.92 29.98
C LEU A 63 10.44 4.00 31.14
N ILE A 64 9.66 2.98 31.54
CA ILE A 64 9.86 2.30 32.83
C ILE A 64 9.49 0.79 32.78
N GLU A 65 10.18 -0.05 32.02
CA GLU A 65 10.32 -1.49 32.35
C GLU A 65 11.55 -2.06 31.60
N GLU A 66 12.64 -2.18 32.34
CA GLU A 66 14.00 -2.02 31.84
C GLU A 66 14.55 -3.35 31.25
N ASN A 67 15.04 -3.29 30.01
CA ASN A 67 15.69 -4.33 29.19
C ASN A 67 14.86 -5.43 28.48
N ASP A 68 13.98 -6.21 29.14
CA ASP A 68 13.31 -7.33 28.44
C ASP A 68 12.05 -6.91 27.66
N ALA A 69 11.24 -6.01 28.24
CA ALA A 69 10.09 -5.42 27.55
C ALA A 69 10.54 -4.60 26.31
N ARG A 70 11.73 -3.99 26.37
CA ARG A 70 12.29 -3.22 25.25
C ARG A 70 12.59 -4.09 24.03
N ASN A 71 13.16 -5.28 24.22
CA ASN A 71 13.44 -6.20 23.11
C ASN A 71 12.14 -6.71 22.46
N ILE A 72 11.09 -6.93 23.26
CA ILE A 72 9.78 -7.32 22.75
C ILE A 72 9.16 -6.17 21.94
N VAL A 73 9.19 -4.93 22.46
CA VAL A 73 8.66 -3.75 21.77
C VAL A 73 9.41 -3.47 20.47
N ILE A 74 10.75 -3.53 20.47
CA ILE A 74 11.55 -3.34 19.25
C ILE A 74 11.21 -4.40 18.20
N ARG A 75 11.11 -5.68 18.60
CA ARG A 75 10.74 -6.77 17.68
C ARG A 75 9.33 -6.58 17.12
N GLN A 76 8.36 -6.17 17.93
CA GLN A 76 7.00 -5.92 17.48
C GLN A 76 6.94 -4.73 16.51
N ASN A 77 7.65 -3.63 16.82
CA ASN A 77 7.69 -2.45 15.96
C ASN A 77 8.41 -2.75 14.62
N ALA A 78 9.53 -3.49 14.67
CA ALA A 78 10.22 -3.96 13.47
C ALA A 78 9.34 -4.88 12.62
N LYS A 79 8.61 -5.80 13.24
CA LYS A 79 7.67 -6.69 12.56
C LYS A 79 6.52 -5.91 11.91
N SER A 80 5.96 -4.91 12.59
CA SER A 80 4.92 -4.03 12.06
C SER A 80 5.41 -3.26 10.83
N ARG A 81 6.60 -2.65 10.92
CA ARG A 81 7.20 -1.93 9.79
C ARG A 81 7.55 -2.83 8.60
N ALA A 82 8.03 -4.05 8.87
CA ALA A 82 8.29 -5.04 7.83
C ALA A 82 7.00 -5.50 7.14
N PHE A 83 5.91 -5.68 7.91
CA PHE A 83 4.60 -6.02 7.38
C PHE A 83 4.03 -4.89 6.51
N ASP A 84 4.12 -3.64 6.97
CA ASP A 84 3.76 -2.47 6.17
C ASP A 84 4.56 -2.42 4.86
N LEU A 85 5.88 -2.60 4.90
CA LEU A 85 6.71 -2.63 3.70
C LEU A 85 6.32 -3.77 2.75
N MET A 86 6.04 -4.96 3.30
CA MET A 86 5.62 -6.14 2.54
C MET A 86 4.30 -5.92 1.80
N LEU A 87 3.28 -5.34 2.46
CA LEU A 87 2.01 -4.97 1.82
C LEU A 87 2.25 -4.11 0.58
N HIS A 88 3.07 -3.07 0.71
CA HIS A 88 3.34 -2.17 -0.40
C HIS A 88 4.14 -2.85 -1.53
N LEU A 89 5.21 -3.58 -1.21
CA LEU A 89 6.01 -4.29 -2.21
C LEU A 89 5.20 -5.38 -2.92
N PHE A 90 4.28 -6.05 -2.21
CA PHE A 90 3.45 -7.11 -2.78
C PHE A 90 2.54 -6.58 -3.88
N GLY A 91 1.86 -5.45 -3.68
CA GLY A 91 1.04 -4.88 -4.75
C GLY A 91 1.85 -4.29 -5.91
N PHE A 92 3.05 -3.73 -5.67
CA PHE A 92 3.97 -3.38 -6.77
C PHE A 92 4.37 -4.62 -7.58
N GLY A 93 4.67 -5.73 -6.90
CA GLY A 93 4.99 -7.00 -7.55
C GLY A 93 3.84 -7.53 -8.41
N LEU A 94 2.61 -7.52 -7.90
CA LEU A 94 1.41 -7.91 -8.66
C LEU A 94 1.23 -7.07 -9.93
N LEU A 95 1.46 -5.76 -9.83
CA LEU A 95 1.34 -4.83 -10.93
C LEU A 95 2.39 -5.07 -12.02
N VAL A 96 3.65 -5.26 -11.62
CA VAL A 96 4.73 -5.63 -12.56
C VAL A 96 4.39 -6.92 -13.28
N LEU A 97 4.02 -7.97 -12.56
CA LEU A 97 3.63 -9.27 -13.15
C LEU A 97 2.45 -9.12 -14.14
N ALA A 98 1.48 -8.27 -13.83
CA ALA A 98 0.35 -7.99 -14.72
C ALA A 98 0.76 -7.20 -15.98
N MET A 99 1.68 -6.23 -15.86
CA MET A 99 2.16 -5.43 -16.99
C MET A 99 3.03 -6.23 -17.97
N PHE A 100 3.81 -7.19 -17.47
CA PHE A 100 4.65 -8.07 -18.28
C PHE A 100 3.94 -9.33 -18.79
N ASP A 101 2.61 -9.40 -18.62
CA ASP A 101 1.76 -10.52 -19.07
C ASP A 101 2.11 -11.89 -18.47
N TYR A 102 2.73 -11.91 -17.28
CA TYR A 102 2.96 -13.13 -16.53
C TYR A 102 1.74 -13.57 -15.71
N LEU A 103 0.72 -12.70 -15.61
CA LEU A 103 -0.50 -12.96 -14.85
C LEU A 103 -1.75 -12.84 -15.74
N ASN A 104 -2.61 -13.87 -15.71
CA ASN A 104 -3.93 -13.79 -16.34
C ASN A 104 -4.83 -12.79 -15.58
N LYS A 105 -5.78 -12.17 -16.28
CA LYS A 105 -6.75 -11.21 -15.74
C LYS A 105 -7.47 -11.76 -14.51
N VAL A 106 -7.93 -13.00 -14.57
CA VAL A 106 -8.64 -13.66 -13.45
C VAL A 106 -7.75 -13.75 -12.21
N SER A 107 -6.51 -14.21 -12.37
CA SER A 107 -5.53 -14.32 -11.29
C SER A 107 -5.13 -12.96 -10.72
N PHE A 108 -5.03 -11.93 -11.56
CA PHE A 108 -4.75 -10.58 -11.11
C PHE A 108 -5.87 -10.04 -10.22
N PHE A 109 -7.12 -10.06 -10.69
CA PHE A 109 -8.24 -9.53 -9.91
C PHE A 109 -8.51 -10.33 -8.63
N SER A 110 -8.29 -11.66 -8.63
CA SER A 110 -8.45 -12.47 -7.42
C SER A 110 -7.39 -12.15 -6.36
N LEU A 111 -6.11 -12.02 -6.76
CA LEU A 111 -5.02 -11.64 -5.86
C LEU A 111 -5.16 -10.19 -5.39
N LEU A 112 -5.63 -9.29 -6.25
CA LEU A 112 -5.93 -7.91 -5.90
C LEU A 112 -7.03 -7.82 -4.84
N ALA A 113 -8.11 -8.59 -5.00
CA ALA A 113 -9.20 -8.64 -4.04
C ALA A 113 -8.73 -9.19 -2.68
N LEU A 114 -7.92 -10.25 -2.68
CA LEU A 114 -7.31 -10.78 -1.47
C LEU A 114 -6.37 -9.76 -0.79
N TYR A 115 -5.57 -9.06 -1.57
CA TYR A 115 -4.70 -8.01 -1.07
C TYR A 115 -5.50 -6.90 -0.37
N TYR A 116 -6.57 -6.41 -1.00
CA TYR A 116 -7.43 -5.39 -0.42
C TYR A 116 -8.21 -5.87 0.80
N SER A 117 -8.62 -7.14 0.86
CA SER A 117 -9.30 -7.67 2.05
C SER A 117 -8.37 -7.73 3.26
N CYS A 118 -7.11 -8.14 3.08
CA CYS A 118 -6.09 -8.08 4.12
C CYS A 118 -5.82 -6.63 4.57
N TYR A 119 -5.72 -5.69 3.63
CA TYR A 119 -5.50 -4.28 3.96
C TYR A 119 -6.70 -3.66 4.70
N ALA A 120 -7.93 -3.98 4.30
CA ALA A 120 -9.15 -3.54 4.97
C ALA A 120 -9.22 -4.10 6.41
N TYR A 121 -8.87 -5.37 6.61
CA TYR A 121 -8.81 -5.97 7.95
C TYR A 121 -7.76 -5.29 8.83
N TYR A 122 -6.59 -4.98 8.29
CA TYR A 122 -5.57 -4.20 9.01
C TYR A 122 -6.09 -2.83 9.47
N LEU A 123 -6.73 -2.07 8.58
CA LEU A 123 -7.33 -0.77 8.93
C LEU A 123 -8.43 -0.90 10.00
N TYR A 124 -9.25 -1.95 9.91
CA TYR A 124 -10.27 -2.25 10.92
C TYR A 124 -9.65 -2.51 12.30
N CYS A 125 -8.59 -3.33 12.39
CA CYS A 125 -7.87 -3.56 13.63
C CYS A 125 -7.23 -2.28 14.20
N VAL A 126 -6.69 -1.42 13.34
CA VAL A 126 -6.16 -0.11 13.75
C VAL A 126 -7.26 0.76 14.35
N GLN A 127 -8.45 0.79 13.75
CA GLN A 127 -9.58 1.60 14.21
C GLN A 127 -10.13 1.11 15.56
N ILE A 128 -10.35 -0.20 15.73
CA ILE A 128 -10.79 -0.78 17.02
C ILE A 128 -9.81 -0.49 18.15
N ASN A 129 -8.51 -0.67 17.90
CA ASN A 129 -7.50 -0.37 18.91
C ASN A 129 -7.42 1.12 19.26
N LYS A 130 -7.98 2.01 18.42
CA LYS A 130 -8.06 3.45 18.70
C LYS A 130 -9.27 3.81 19.56
N GLU A 131 -10.36 3.05 19.47
CA GLU A 131 -11.55 3.25 20.31
C GLU A 131 -11.38 2.67 21.73
N ASN A 132 -10.47 1.70 21.89
CA ASN A 132 -10.19 1.03 23.17
C ASN A 132 -9.04 1.67 23.99
N MET A 133 -8.50 2.82 23.57
CA MET A 133 -7.45 3.59 24.27
C MET A 133 -8.02 4.91 24.80
#